data_AF-A0A7Y2GLM7-F1
#
_entry.id   AF-A0A7Y2GLM7-F1
#
_cell.length_a   1.000
_cell.length_b   1.000
_cell.length_c   1.000
_cell.angle_alpha   90.00
_cell.angle_beta   90.00
_cell.angle_gamma   90.00
#
_symmetry.space_group_name_H-M   'P 1'
#
loop_
_entity.id
_entity.type
_entity.pdbx_description
1 polymer ?
#
loop_
_entity_poly.entity_id
_entity_poly.type
_entity_poly.pdbx_seq_one_letter_code
_entity_poly.pdbx_strand_id
1 'polypeptide(L)'
;AMERLQELIDSASDEQRALMSRGLHVGVVVDEHRVDFERGDFLIRGLMGVDRSNGALAVGDTVDVGATIQFQVRDADTASEDLHLMLNGSRAEGGLLFSCNGRGSHLFEQPDHDVTAVYDETDTPAIGGMFCAGEFGPIAGRNALHGFTASVLLFDR
;
A
#
# COMPACT_ATOMS: atom_id res chain seq x y z
N ALA A 1 6.09 14.90 -15.31
CA ALA A 1 5.96 14.20 -14.01
C ALA A 1 6.92 14.76 -12.97
N MET A 2 8.22 14.89 -13.29
CA MET A 2 9.21 15.46 -12.37
C MET A 2 8.89 16.86 -11.86
N GLU A 3 8.40 17.75 -12.72
CA GLU A 3 8.00 19.11 -12.32
C GLU A 3 6.89 19.08 -11.25
N ARG A 4 5.83 18.28 -11.48
CA ARG A 4 4.75 18.10 -10.49
C ARG A 4 5.25 17.52 -9.17
N LEU A 5 6.16 16.55 -9.22
CA LEU A 5 6.76 16.01 -8.00
C LEU A 5 7.57 17.08 -7.25
N GLN A 6 8.32 17.93 -7.97
CA GLN A 6 9.06 19.02 -7.36
C GLN A 6 8.13 20.04 -6.70
N GLU A 7 7.03 20.43 -7.37
CA GLU A 7 6.01 21.32 -6.79
C GLU A 7 5.39 20.74 -5.50
N LEU A 8 5.10 19.43 -5.49
CA LEU A 8 4.59 18.74 -4.30
C LEU A 8 5.62 18.73 -3.17
N ILE A 9 6.88 18.44 -3.48
CA ILE A 9 7.96 18.51 -2.49
C ILE A 9 8.07 19.93 -1.95
N ASP A 10 8.06 20.95 -2.80
CA ASP A 10 8.24 22.34 -2.42
C ASP A 10 7.10 22.89 -1.55
N SER A 11 5.88 22.36 -1.72
CA SER A 11 4.70 22.73 -0.92
C SER A 11 4.43 21.81 0.28
N ALA A 12 5.16 20.71 0.43
CA ALA A 12 4.97 19.76 1.52
C ALA A 12 5.37 20.34 2.89
N SER A 13 4.61 19.96 3.92
CA SER A 13 4.97 20.20 5.32
C SER A 13 6.23 19.43 5.71
N ASP A 14 6.86 19.79 6.83
CA ASP A 14 8.06 19.09 7.32
C ASP A 14 7.81 17.59 7.60
N GLU A 15 6.61 17.27 8.10
CA GLU A 15 6.16 15.90 8.32
C GLU A 15 6.03 15.12 7.00
N GLN A 16 5.35 15.71 6.00
CA GLN A 16 5.22 15.11 4.68
C GLN A 16 6.58 14.93 4.01
N ARG A 17 7.50 15.90 4.13
CA ARG A 17 8.87 15.78 3.63
C ARG A 17 9.64 14.65 4.32
N ALA A 18 9.46 14.48 5.63
CA ALA A 18 10.05 13.37 6.36
C ALA A 18 9.52 12.03 5.84
N LEU A 19 8.21 11.89 5.60
CA LEU A 19 7.63 10.69 4.99
C LEU A 19 8.14 10.46 3.56
N MET A 20 8.16 11.50 2.71
CA MET A 20 8.70 11.41 1.35
C MET A 20 10.16 10.93 1.32
N SER A 21 10.97 11.31 2.32
CA SER A 21 12.36 10.89 2.44
C SER A 21 12.53 9.40 2.77
N ARG A 22 11.51 8.77 3.36
CA ARG A 22 11.48 7.33 3.68
C ARG A 22 11.07 6.47 2.49
N GLY A 23 10.40 7.07 1.49
CA GLY A 23 10.01 6.39 0.27
C GLY A 23 8.84 7.08 -0.41
N LEU A 24 8.98 7.27 -1.73
CA LEU A 24 7.93 7.79 -2.59
C LEU A 24 7.37 6.67 -3.45
N HIS A 25 6.05 6.60 -3.52
CA HIS A 25 5.30 5.68 -4.35
C HIS A 25 4.44 6.42 -5.35
N VAL A 26 3.93 5.66 -6.30
CA VAL A 26 2.90 6.09 -7.24
C VAL A 26 1.70 5.18 -7.06
N GLY A 27 0.57 5.75 -6.66
CA GLY A 27 -0.73 5.08 -6.74
C GLY A 27 -1.32 5.29 -8.13
N VAL A 28 -1.58 4.21 -8.84
CA VAL A 28 -2.28 4.23 -10.13
C VAL A 28 -3.76 3.97 -9.89
N VAL A 29 -4.62 4.87 -10.35
CA VAL A 29 -6.07 4.70 -10.21
C VAL A 29 -6.53 3.45 -10.96
N VAL A 30 -7.30 2.60 -10.30
CA VAL A 30 -7.79 1.35 -10.89
C VAL A 30 -9.11 1.49 -11.67
N ASP A 31 -9.91 2.50 -11.33
CA ASP A 31 -11.18 2.84 -12.01
C ASP A 31 -11.24 4.34 -12.30
N GLU A 32 -10.95 4.71 -13.54
CA GLU A 32 -10.91 6.12 -13.98
C GLU A 32 -12.30 6.75 -14.14
N HIS A 33 -13.38 5.96 -14.02
CA HIS A 33 -14.74 6.49 -14.15
C HIS A 33 -15.24 7.17 -12.87
N ARG A 34 -14.48 7.08 -11.76
CA ARG A 34 -14.79 7.76 -10.51
C ARG A 34 -14.43 9.24 -10.57
N VAL A 35 -15.25 10.07 -9.93
CA VAL A 35 -15.03 11.53 -9.82
C VAL A 35 -14.03 11.85 -8.71
N ASP A 36 -14.16 11.15 -7.58
CA ASP A 36 -13.28 11.25 -6.42
C ASP A 36 -12.67 9.87 -6.13
N PHE A 37 -11.39 9.87 -5.75
CA PHE A 37 -10.61 8.67 -5.42
C PHE A 37 -10.33 8.62 -3.93
N GLU A 38 -10.52 7.45 -3.34
CA GLU A 38 -10.39 7.20 -1.90
C GLU A 38 -9.42 6.03 -1.64
N ARG A 39 -9.31 5.64 -0.36
CA ARG A 39 -8.58 4.43 0.04
C ARG A 39 -9.16 3.23 -0.72
N GLY A 40 -8.28 2.40 -1.28
CA GLY A 40 -8.65 1.23 -2.08
C GLY A 40 -8.83 1.49 -3.58
N ASP A 41 -8.77 2.75 -4.06
CA ASP A 41 -8.83 3.06 -5.50
C ASP A 41 -7.47 3.10 -6.20
N PHE A 42 -6.39 2.87 -5.46
CA PHE A 42 -5.04 2.99 -5.97
C PHE A 42 -4.27 1.69 -5.89
N LEU A 43 -3.67 1.31 -7.01
CA LEU A 43 -2.67 0.27 -7.07
C LEU A 43 -1.28 0.88 -6.87
N ILE A 44 -0.64 0.57 -5.75
CA ILE A 44 0.61 1.20 -5.33
C ILE A 44 1.81 0.56 -6.04
N ARG A 45 2.72 1.41 -6.54
CA ARG A 45 3.97 1.05 -7.19
C ARG A 45 5.15 1.86 -6.67
N GLY A 46 6.31 1.21 -6.64
CA GLY A 46 7.56 1.86 -6.26
C GLY A 46 8.05 2.77 -7.37
N LEU A 47 8.60 3.92 -6.99
CA LEU A 47 9.41 4.73 -7.90
C LEU A 47 10.81 4.12 -7.99
N MET A 48 11.19 3.69 -9.18
CA MET A 48 12.45 2.99 -9.46
C MET A 48 13.60 3.93 -9.80
N GLY A 49 13.27 5.13 -10.30
CA GLY A 49 14.29 6.10 -10.69
C GLY A 49 13.73 7.32 -11.40
N VAL A 50 14.63 8.24 -11.72
CA VAL A 50 14.34 9.50 -12.40
C VAL A 50 15.31 9.68 -13.54
N ASP A 51 14.79 9.98 -14.73
CA ASP A 51 15.59 10.48 -15.84
C ASP A 51 15.48 12.01 -15.86
N ARG A 52 16.55 12.68 -15.40
CA ARG A 52 16.61 14.13 -15.32
C ARG A 52 16.74 14.80 -16.69
N SER A 53 17.17 14.07 -17.72
CA SER A 53 17.37 14.65 -19.06
C SER A 53 16.05 15.01 -19.74
N ASN A 54 15.00 14.25 -19.46
CA ASN A 54 13.67 14.43 -20.03
C ASN A 54 12.55 14.56 -18.97
N GLY A 55 12.90 14.52 -17.68
CA GLY A 55 11.95 14.66 -16.57
C GLY A 55 11.02 13.46 -16.38
N ALA A 56 11.42 12.28 -16.89
CA ALA A 56 10.67 11.04 -16.73
C ALA A 56 10.90 10.38 -15.36
N LEU A 57 9.90 9.62 -14.93
CA LEU A 57 9.90 8.84 -13.71
C LEU A 57 9.77 7.36 -14.10
N ALA A 58 10.67 6.51 -13.61
CA ALA A 58 10.58 5.08 -13.79
C ALA A 58 9.73 4.49 -12.64
N VAL A 59 8.66 3.79 -12.98
CA VAL A 59 7.73 3.14 -12.03
C VAL A 59 7.86 1.63 -12.19
N GLY A 60 7.67 0.89 -11.10
CA GLY A 60 7.74 -0.58 -11.09
C GLY A 60 6.59 -1.30 -11.81
N ASP A 61 5.90 -0.64 -12.74
CA ASP A 61 4.82 -1.21 -13.56
C ASP A 61 4.63 -0.38 -14.84
N THR A 62 3.81 -0.89 -15.77
CA THR A 62 3.36 -0.15 -16.94
C THR A 62 2.24 0.80 -16.55
N VAL A 63 2.39 2.07 -16.94
CA VAL A 63 1.37 3.11 -16.75
C VAL A 63 0.90 3.55 -18.12
N ASP A 64 -0.37 3.28 -18.44
CA ASP A 64 -0.96 3.60 -19.73
C ASP A 64 -1.08 5.12 -19.94
N VAL A 65 -1.02 5.55 -21.20
CA VAL A 65 -1.25 6.96 -21.54
C VAL A 65 -2.69 7.32 -21.20
N GLY A 66 -2.87 8.40 -20.43
CA GLY A 66 -4.16 8.83 -19.91
C GLY A 66 -4.40 8.40 -18.47
N ALA A 67 -3.61 7.45 -17.94
CA ALA A 67 -3.76 6.96 -16.59
C ALA A 67 -3.64 8.08 -15.54
N THR A 68 -4.59 8.12 -14.62
CA THR A 68 -4.54 9.00 -13.45
C THR A 68 -3.66 8.38 -12.38
N ILE A 69 -2.70 9.16 -11.89
CA ILE A 69 -1.79 8.74 -10.83
C ILE A 69 -1.74 9.77 -9.69
N GLN A 70 -1.42 9.29 -8.51
CA GLN A 70 -1.16 10.12 -7.33
C GLN A 70 0.18 9.72 -6.72
N PHE A 71 1.00 10.71 -6.35
CA PHE A 71 2.17 10.43 -5.52
C PHE A 71 1.74 10.11 -4.10
N GLN A 72 2.28 9.04 -3.56
CA GLN A 72 1.95 8.53 -2.24
C GLN A 72 3.24 8.39 -1.43
N VAL A 73 3.13 8.49 -0.10
CA VAL A 73 4.23 8.24 0.81
C VAL A 73 3.95 6.98 1.62
N ARG A 74 5.00 6.44 2.22
CA ARG A 74 4.86 5.32 3.14
C ARG A 74 4.72 5.83 4.57
N ASP A 75 3.57 5.59 5.17
CA ASP A 75 3.26 5.98 6.54
C ASP A 75 2.81 4.76 7.35
N ALA A 76 3.40 4.59 8.54
CA ALA A 76 3.09 3.47 9.43
C ALA A 76 1.71 3.62 10.04
N ASP A 77 1.33 4.84 10.43
CA ASP A 77 0.06 5.09 11.12
C ASP A 77 -1.11 4.85 10.15
N THR A 78 -1.05 5.42 8.94
CA THR A 78 -2.06 5.16 7.90
C THR A 78 -2.12 3.68 7.49
N ALA A 79 -0.97 2.99 7.38
CA ALA A 79 -0.96 1.56 7.03
C ALA A 79 -1.54 0.65 8.13
N SER A 80 -1.42 1.06 9.40
CA SER A 80 -2.06 0.40 10.53
C SER A 80 -3.56 0.64 10.50
N GLU A 81 -3.98 1.89 10.35
CA GLU A 81 -5.38 2.30 10.25
C GLU A 81 -6.11 1.55 9.12
N ASP A 82 -5.50 1.49 7.93
CA ASP A 82 -6.07 0.79 6.77
C ASP A 82 -6.26 -0.71 7.03
N LEU A 83 -5.32 -1.36 7.72
CA LEU A 83 -5.43 -2.77 8.05
C LEU A 83 -6.59 -3.02 9.03
N HIS A 84 -6.69 -2.22 10.10
CA HIS A 84 -7.77 -2.32 11.07
C HIS A 84 -9.14 -2.05 10.43
N LEU A 85 -9.24 -1.02 9.59
CA LEU A 85 -10.48 -0.69 8.88
C LEU A 85 -10.94 -1.82 7.94
N MET A 86 -10.01 -2.45 7.21
CA MET A 86 -10.35 -3.57 6.32
C MET A 86 -10.77 -4.84 7.07
N LEU A 87 -10.24 -5.06 8.27
CA LEU A 87 -10.57 -6.24 9.08
C LEU A 87 -11.78 -6.01 9.99
N ASN A 88 -12.18 -4.77 10.23
CA ASN A 88 -13.19 -4.41 11.21
C ASN A 88 -14.49 -5.22 11.03
N GLY A 89 -14.93 -5.86 12.11
CA GLY A 89 -16.16 -6.65 12.12
C GLY A 89 -16.05 -8.04 11.47
N SER A 90 -14.87 -8.42 11.00
CA SER A 90 -14.60 -9.77 10.51
C SER A 90 -14.60 -10.79 11.66
N ARG A 91 -14.96 -12.03 11.37
CA ARG A 91 -14.71 -13.19 12.23
C ARG A 91 -14.22 -14.33 11.34
N ALA A 92 -13.24 -15.08 11.82
CA ALA A 92 -12.67 -16.19 11.06
C ALA A 92 -12.33 -17.35 12.00
N GLU A 93 -12.35 -18.59 11.49
CA GLU A 93 -11.82 -19.74 12.23
C GLU A 93 -10.31 -19.90 12.00
N GLY A 94 -9.78 -19.31 10.91
CA GLY A 94 -8.35 -19.18 10.66
C GLY A 94 -8.05 -18.19 9.53
N GLY A 95 -6.76 -17.94 9.28
CA GLY A 95 -6.35 -17.05 8.20
C GLY A 95 -4.95 -17.29 7.67
N LEU A 96 -4.69 -16.80 6.46
CA LEU A 96 -3.36 -16.67 5.88
C LEU A 96 -3.02 -15.19 5.71
N LEU A 97 -1.92 -14.77 6.32
CA LEU A 97 -1.37 -13.42 6.24
C LEU A 97 -0.10 -13.42 5.36
N PHE A 98 -0.13 -12.65 4.29
CA PHE A 98 1.03 -12.39 3.45
C PHE A 98 1.40 -10.91 3.58
N SER A 99 2.49 -10.62 4.27
CA SER A 99 2.92 -9.24 4.54
C SER A 99 4.13 -8.87 3.70
N CYS A 100 4.15 -7.67 3.12
CA CYS A 100 5.30 -7.20 2.36
C CYS A 100 6.55 -7.15 3.23
N ASN A 101 7.69 -7.55 2.68
CA ASN A 101 8.99 -7.55 3.36
C ASN A 101 9.47 -6.16 3.84
N GLY A 102 8.86 -5.07 3.36
CA GLY A 102 9.05 -3.73 3.89
C GLY A 102 8.26 -3.45 5.17
N ARG A 103 7.25 -4.25 5.53
CA ARG A 103 6.44 -4.12 6.77
C ARG A 103 7.17 -4.78 7.96
N GLY A 104 6.44 -5.06 9.04
CA GLY A 104 7.02 -5.51 10.31
C GLY A 104 7.90 -4.42 10.93
N SER A 105 9.05 -4.82 11.49
CA SER A 105 9.95 -3.92 12.23
C SER A 105 10.52 -2.77 11.38
N HIS A 106 10.54 -2.90 10.04
CA HIS A 106 10.97 -1.83 9.14
C HIS A 106 9.95 -0.70 8.98
N LEU A 107 8.66 -0.95 9.27
CA LEU A 107 7.60 0.05 9.16
C LEU A 107 7.02 0.44 10.52
N PHE A 108 6.69 -0.55 11.37
CA PHE A 108 5.93 -0.35 12.61
C PHE A 108 6.80 -0.38 13.87
N GLU A 109 8.12 -0.50 13.73
CA GLU A 109 9.07 -0.73 14.83
C GLU A 109 8.77 -2.00 15.66
N GLN A 110 7.84 -2.85 15.19
CA GLN A 110 7.40 -4.10 15.83
C GLN A 110 7.32 -5.21 14.78
N PRO A 111 7.84 -6.42 15.05
CA PRO A 111 7.90 -7.50 14.07
C PRO A 111 6.54 -8.13 13.75
N ASP A 112 5.59 -8.04 14.67
CA ASP A 112 4.34 -8.80 14.73
C ASP A 112 3.08 -7.93 14.56
N HIS A 113 3.23 -6.64 14.22
CA HIS A 113 2.12 -5.70 14.05
C HIS A 113 0.94 -6.25 13.23
N ASP A 114 1.20 -6.74 12.01
CA ASP A 114 0.12 -7.15 11.10
C ASP A 114 -0.60 -8.43 11.58
N VAL A 115 0.12 -9.38 12.19
CA VAL A 115 -0.51 -10.62 12.69
C VAL A 115 -1.30 -10.35 13.97
N THR A 116 -0.80 -9.45 14.83
CA THR A 116 -1.52 -8.98 16.02
C THR A 116 -2.81 -8.29 15.62
N ALA A 117 -2.80 -7.40 14.62
CA ALA A 117 -4.00 -6.75 14.11
C ALA A 117 -5.02 -7.78 13.57
N VAL A 118 -4.57 -8.79 12.81
CA VAL A 118 -5.47 -9.86 12.33
C VAL A 118 -6.05 -10.65 13.49
N TYR A 119 -5.24 -11.01 14.49
CA TYR A 119 -5.71 -11.72 15.68
C TYR A 119 -6.77 -10.93 16.44
N ASP A 120 -6.48 -9.65 16.73
CA ASP A 120 -7.36 -8.79 17.53
C ASP A 120 -8.71 -8.52 16.82
N GLU A 121 -8.68 -8.30 15.50
CA GLU A 121 -9.89 -8.00 14.74
C GLU A 121 -10.74 -9.23 14.40
N THR A 122 -10.13 -10.44 14.31
CA THR A 122 -10.83 -11.65 13.85
C THR A 122 -11.12 -12.68 14.94
N ASP A 123 -10.55 -12.53 16.14
CA ASP A 123 -10.68 -13.44 17.29
C ASP A 123 -10.21 -14.87 16.98
N THR A 124 -9.24 -15.04 16.07
CA THR A 124 -8.61 -16.34 15.80
C THR A 124 -7.09 -16.32 15.95
N PRO A 125 -6.51 -17.23 16.74
CA PRO A 125 -5.06 -17.43 16.81
C PRO A 125 -4.54 -18.31 15.68
N ALA A 126 -5.40 -18.91 14.84
CA ALA A 126 -5.01 -19.84 13.78
C ALA A 126 -4.59 -19.09 12.51
N ILE A 127 -3.55 -18.26 12.62
CA ILE A 127 -3.03 -17.44 11.52
C ILE A 127 -1.68 -18.00 11.08
N GLY A 128 -1.62 -18.45 9.83
CA GLY A 128 -0.37 -18.81 9.15
C GLY A 128 0.05 -17.73 8.17
N GLY A 129 1.28 -17.78 7.65
CA GLY A 129 1.72 -16.75 6.72
C GLY A 129 3.20 -16.74 6.38
N MET A 130 3.59 -15.74 5.60
CA MET A 130 4.99 -15.44 5.30
C MET A 130 5.17 -13.99 4.85
N PHE A 131 6.40 -13.48 4.99
CA PHE A 131 6.79 -12.23 4.36
C PHE A 131 7.07 -12.44 2.87
N CYS A 132 6.57 -11.52 2.04
CA CYS A 132 6.60 -11.61 0.58
C CYS A 132 7.21 -10.35 -0.06
N ALA A 133 7.62 -10.46 -1.31
CA ALA A 133 7.98 -9.32 -2.16
C ALA A 133 6.92 -9.17 -3.26
N GLY A 134 5.66 -9.07 -2.84
CA GLY A 134 4.49 -9.06 -3.72
C GLY A 134 3.37 -9.94 -3.17
N GLU A 135 2.18 -9.37 -3.06
CA GLU A 135 1.01 -10.02 -2.48
C GLU A 135 -0.14 -10.05 -3.49
N PHE A 136 -0.85 -11.16 -3.62
CA PHE A 136 -2.07 -11.22 -4.45
C PHE A 136 -3.29 -10.88 -3.60
N GLY A 137 -4.10 -9.94 -4.08
CA GLY A 137 -5.31 -9.51 -3.39
C GLY A 137 -6.29 -8.76 -4.28
N PRO A 138 -7.56 -8.65 -3.86
CA PRO A 138 -8.58 -7.96 -4.63
C PRO A 138 -8.42 -6.45 -4.58
N ILE A 139 -8.75 -5.77 -5.68
CA ILE A 139 -8.91 -4.32 -5.79
C ILE A 139 -9.86 -4.04 -6.95
N ALA A 140 -10.87 -3.19 -6.73
CA ALA A 140 -11.92 -2.87 -7.72
C ALA A 140 -12.48 -4.10 -8.48
N GLY A 141 -12.83 -5.17 -7.74
CA GLY A 141 -13.47 -6.36 -8.32
C GLY A 141 -12.55 -7.30 -9.11
N ARG A 142 -11.23 -7.06 -9.12
CA ARG A 142 -10.23 -7.94 -9.75
C ARG A 142 -9.07 -8.24 -8.81
N ASN A 143 -8.39 -9.36 -9.02
CA ASN A 143 -7.14 -9.62 -8.33
C ASN A 143 -5.99 -8.87 -9.00
N ALA A 144 -5.11 -8.30 -8.19
CA ALA A 144 -3.89 -7.64 -8.63
C ALA A 144 -2.69 -8.14 -7.83
N LEU A 145 -1.50 -7.97 -8.40
CA LEU A 145 -0.26 -8.04 -7.64
C LEU A 145 -0.05 -6.70 -6.95
N HIS A 146 -0.07 -6.74 -5.62
CA HIS A 146 0.20 -5.63 -4.74
C HIS A 146 1.65 -5.64 -4.29
N GLY A 147 2.13 -4.47 -3.92
CA GLY A 147 3.36 -4.30 -3.14
C GLY A 147 3.11 -3.30 -2.04
N PHE A 148 4.00 -3.25 -1.05
CA PHE A 148 3.91 -2.33 0.10
C PHE A 148 2.65 -2.52 0.96
N THR A 149 2.01 -3.69 0.91
CA THR A 149 0.76 -3.99 1.62
C THR A 149 0.87 -5.25 2.48
N ALA A 150 -0.23 -5.66 3.09
CA ALA A 150 -0.46 -7.04 3.50
C ALA A 150 -1.78 -7.53 2.93
N SER A 151 -1.82 -8.78 2.48
CA SER A 151 -3.03 -9.46 2.03
C SER A 151 -3.41 -10.53 3.04
N VAL A 152 -4.69 -10.54 3.43
CA VAL A 152 -5.24 -11.48 4.40
C VAL A 152 -6.33 -12.30 3.72
N LEU A 153 -6.19 -13.62 3.78
CA LEU A 153 -7.26 -14.55 3.42
C LEU A 153 -7.84 -15.12 4.71
N LEU A 154 -9.12 -14.88 4.95
CA LEU A 154 -9.85 -15.39 6.11
C LEU A 154 -10.69 -16.60 5.69
N PHE A 155 -10.76 -17.60 6.56
CA PHE A 155 -11.60 -18.78 6.37
C PHE A 155 -12.73 -18.78 7.40
N ASP A 156 -13.96 -18.89 6.90
CA ASP A 156 -15.08 -19.45 7.63
C ASP A 156 -15.17 -20.96 7.36
N ARG A 157 -16.06 -21.66 8.08
CA ARG A 157 -16.16 -23.13 8.08
C ARG A 157 -16.15 -23.82 6.72
#